data_AF-A0A3D6D8J7-F1
#
_entry.id   AF-A0A3D6D8J7-F1
#
_cell.length_a   1.000
_cell.length_b   1.000
_cell.length_c   1.000
_cell.angle_alpha   90.00
_cell.angle_beta   90.00
_cell.angle_gamma   90.00
#
_symmetry.space_group_name_H-M   'P 1'
#
loop_
_entity.id
_entity.type
_entity.pdbx_description
1 polymer ?
#
loop_
_entity_poly.entity_id
_entity_poly.type
_entity_poly.pdbx_seq_one_letter_code
_entity_poly.pdbx_strand_id
1 'polypeptide(L)'
;MEILKVSSNSNPNKVAGAIAGALSKGPVVEIQAIGAGAVNQAVKAIVIANRFLSKRGQSLYMVPGFVDVKVDGEERTGLSFKVYLNEGKQSG
;
A
#
# COMPACT_ATOMS: atom_id res chain seq x y z
N MET A 1 -1.49 -11.52 -5.61
CA MET A 1 -1.46 -10.21 -4.93
C MET A 1 -0.03 -9.94 -4.52
N GLU A 2 0.56 -8.85 -5.00
CA GLU A 2 1.92 -8.46 -4.63
C GLU A 2 1.92 -7.91 -3.19
N ILE A 3 2.95 -8.24 -2.41
CA ILE A 3 3.09 -7.79 -1.01
C ILE A 3 4.30 -6.86 -0.91
N LEU A 4 4.06 -5.63 -0.46
CA LEU A 4 5.09 -4.63 -0.20
C LEU A 4 5.31 -4.50 1.31
N LYS A 5 6.49 -4.92 1.78
CA LYS A 5 6.89 -4.75 3.18
C LYS A 5 7.51 -3.37 3.37
N VAL A 6 6.99 -2.61 4.33
CA VAL A 6 7.43 -1.24 4.63
C VAL A 6 8.03 -1.19 6.02
N SER A 7 9.15 -0.48 6.16
CA SER A 7 9.82 -0.19 7.43
C SER A 7 9.80 1.31 7.72
N SER A 8 10.22 1.70 8.92
CA SER A 8 10.36 3.11 9.30
C SER A 8 11.32 3.89 8.39
N ASN A 9 12.31 3.21 7.81
CA ASN A 9 13.33 3.79 6.94
C ASN A 9 12.94 3.77 5.45
N SER A 10 11.80 3.17 5.10
CA SER A 10 11.32 3.15 3.71
C SER A 10 11.03 4.58 3.23
N ASN A 11 11.51 4.91 2.04
CA ASN A 11 11.18 6.18 1.39
C ASN A 11 9.76 6.12 0.80
N PRO A 12 8.80 6.94 1.27
CA PRO A 12 7.42 6.89 0.81
C PRO A 12 7.24 7.08 -0.70
N ASN A 13 8.09 7.89 -1.36
CA ASN A 13 7.99 8.10 -2.81
C ASN A 13 8.37 6.85 -3.60
N LYS A 14 9.38 6.09 -3.14
CA LYS A 14 9.78 4.83 -3.78
C LYS A 14 8.68 3.77 -3.60
N VAL A 15 8.13 3.66 -2.39
CA VAL A 15 7.01 2.75 -2.11
C VAL A 15 5.77 3.13 -2.92
N ALA A 16 5.46 4.42 -3.07
CA ALA A 16 4.35 4.89 -3.89
C ALA A 16 4.50 4.48 -5.36
N GLY A 17 5.71 4.56 -5.92
CA GLY A 17 6.00 4.07 -7.26
C GLY A 17 5.78 2.56 -7.39
N ALA A 18 6.20 1.79 -6.38
CA ALA A 18 5.95 0.35 -6.31
C ALA A 18 4.45 0.02 -6.23
N ILE A 19 3.67 0.75 -5.42
CA ILE A 19 2.21 0.61 -5.34
C ILE A 19 1.57 0.83 -6.72
N ALA A 20 1.90 1.93 -7.39
CA ALA A 20 1.34 2.23 -8.72
C ALA A 20 1.73 1.17 -9.76
N GLY A 21 2.97 0.68 -9.72
CA GLY A 21 3.45 -0.38 -10.62
C GLY A 21 2.85 -1.76 -10.33
N ALA A 22 2.53 -2.06 -9.07
CA ALA A 22 1.84 -3.30 -8.69
C ALA A 22 0.37 -3.24 -9.15
N LEU A 23 -0.32 -2.12 -8.93
CA LEU A 23 -1.70 -1.91 -9.37
C LEU A 23 -1.87 -1.88 -10.89
N SER A 24 -0.82 -1.58 -11.66
CA SER A 24 -0.88 -1.70 -13.13
C SER A 24 -0.78 -3.15 -13.63
N LYS A 25 -0.36 -4.09 -12.78
CA LYS A 25 -0.17 -5.51 -13.11
C LYS A 25 -1.23 -6.41 -12.49
N GLY A 26 -1.98 -5.91 -11.52
CA GLY A 26 -3.00 -6.68 -10.83
C GLY A 26 -4.02 -5.79 -10.10
N PRO A 27 -5.14 -6.37 -9.68
CA PRO A 27 -6.26 -5.60 -9.13
C PRO A 27 -6.01 -5.08 -7.71
N VAL A 28 -4.98 -5.61 -7.02
CA VAL A 28 -4.70 -5.33 -5.61
C VAL A 28 -3.22 -5.47 -5.29
N VAL A 29 -2.74 -4.59 -4.41
CA VAL A 29 -1.45 -4.70 -3.73
C VAL A 29 -1.67 -4.64 -2.22
N GLU A 30 -0.96 -5.48 -1.48
CA GLU A 30 -0.99 -5.45 -0.01
C GLU A 30 0.27 -4.79 0.53
N ILE A 31 0.12 -3.81 1.41
CA ILE A 31 1.23 -3.17 2.12
C ILE A 31 1.23 -3.69 3.55
N GLN A 32 2.35 -4.26 4.00
CA GLN A 32 2.53 -4.74 5.37
C GLN A 32 3.53 -3.89 6.12
N ALA A 33 3.19 -3.49 7.34
CA ALA A 33 4.02 -2.63 8.17
C ALA A 33 3.93 -3.02 9.65
N ILE A 34 5.08 -3.04 10.34
CA ILE A 34 5.17 -3.34 11.77
C ILE A 34 5.73 -2.12 12.50
N GLY A 35 5.00 -1.65 13.52
CA GLY A 35 5.37 -0.50 14.33
C GLY A 35 5.00 0.86 13.73
N ALA A 36 4.88 1.87 14.59
CA ALA A 36 4.34 3.19 14.25
C ALA A 36 5.07 3.89 13.09
N GLY A 37 6.41 3.82 13.06
CA GLY A 37 7.20 4.43 12.00
C GLY A 37 6.92 3.82 10.63
N ALA A 38 6.87 2.49 10.54
CA ALA A 38 6.58 1.78 9.30
C ALA A 38 5.15 2.06 8.81
N VAL A 39 4.17 2.06 9.73
CA VAL A 39 2.77 2.38 9.42
C VAL A 39 2.64 3.80 8.86
N ASN A 40 3.32 4.79 9.46
CA ASN A 40 3.35 6.14 8.93
C ASN A 40 3.93 6.21 7.50
N GLN A 41 5.02 5.50 7.22
CA GLN A 41 5.58 5.45 5.87
C GLN A 41 4.65 4.77 4.86
N ALA A 42 3.99 3.68 5.27
CA ALA A 42 3.02 2.97 4.44
C ALA A 42 1.86 3.88 4.05
N VAL A 43 1.24 4.55 5.02
CA VAL A 43 0.12 5.47 4.75
C VAL A 43 0.55 6.65 3.89
N LYS A 44 1.72 7.26 4.16
CA LYS A 44 2.29 8.32 3.30
C LYS A 44 2.46 7.85 1.86
N ALA A 45 2.99 6.64 1.66
CA ALA A 45 3.18 6.06 0.34
C ALA A 45 1.85 5.85 -0.39
N ILE A 46 0.82 5.36 0.29
CA ILE A 46 -0.53 5.20 -0.27
C ILE A 46 -1.11 6.55 -0.71
N VAL A 47 -0.98 7.59 0.11
CA VAL A 47 -1.43 8.96 -0.23
C VAL A 47 -0.69 9.50 -1.45
N ILE A 48 0.63 9.31 -1.52
CA ILE A 48 1.44 9.75 -2.67
C ILE A 48 1.06 8.98 -3.94
N ALA A 49 0.85 7.66 -3.83
CA ALA A 49 0.41 6.81 -4.94
C ALA A 49 -0.95 7.29 -5.48
N ASN A 50 -1.91 7.60 -4.60
CA ASN A 50 -3.20 8.16 -5.00
C ASN A 50 -3.01 9.47 -5.79
N ARG A 51 -2.17 10.39 -5.31
CA ARG A 51 -1.88 11.65 -6.03
C ARG A 51 -1.28 11.42 -7.41
N PHE A 52 -0.41 10.41 -7.58
CA PHE A 52 0.16 10.07 -8.88
C PHE A 52 -0.89 9.49 -9.83
N LEU A 53 -1.77 8.62 -9.32
CA LEU A 53 -2.84 8.01 -10.09
C LEU A 53 -3.94 9.01 -10.47
N SER A 54 -4.25 9.99 -9.60
CA SER A 54 -5.24 11.03 -9.89
C SER A 54 -4.85 11.89 -11.10
N LYS A 55 -3.55 12.09 -11.36
CA LYS A 55 -3.07 12.75 -12.59
C LYS A 55 -3.41 11.98 -13.86
N ARG A 56 -3.79 10.71 -13.75
CA ARG A 56 -4.21 9.81 -14.84
C ARG A 56 -5.73 9.53 -14.82
N GLY A 57 -6.48 10.28 -14.02
CA GLY A 57 -7.93 10.05 -13.85
C GLY A 57 -8.29 8.81 -13.04
N GLN A 58 -7.33 8.22 -12.32
CA GLN A 58 -7.54 7.04 -11.48
C GLN A 58 -7.53 7.43 -9.99
N SER A 59 -8.26 6.70 -9.16
CA SER A 59 -8.19 6.82 -7.69
C SER A 59 -8.02 5.44 -7.07
N LEU A 60 -7.61 5.40 -5.81
CA LEU A 60 -7.51 4.16 -5.03
C LEU A 60 -8.32 4.24 -3.74
N TYR A 61 -8.63 3.08 -3.17
CA TYR A 61 -9.07 2.94 -1.79
C TYR A 61 -8.21 1.92 -1.06
N MET A 62 -8.17 2.01 0.28
CA MET A 62 -7.43 1.06 1.12
C MET A 62 -8.36 0.40 2.14
N VAL A 63 -8.14 -0.89 2.38
CA VAL A 63 -8.81 -1.67 3.42
C VAL A 63 -7.75 -2.09 4.44
N PRO A 64 -7.77 -1.53 5.68
CA PRO A 64 -6.83 -1.92 6.72
C PRO A 64 -7.22 -3.25 7.36
N GLY A 65 -6.24 -3.99 7.85
CA GLY A 65 -6.43 -5.19 8.68
C GLY A 65 -5.19 -5.50 9.50
N PHE A 66 -5.27 -6.50 10.38
CA PHE A 66 -4.11 -7.04 11.06
C PHE A 66 -3.41 -8.09 10.21
N VAL A 67 -2.12 -8.28 10.45
CA VAL A 67 -1.35 -9.39 9.87
C VAL A 67 -0.32 -9.85 10.88
N ASP A 68 -0.18 -11.17 11.04
CA ASP A 68 0.88 -11.75 11.84
C ASP A 68 2.06 -12.11 10.92
N VAL A 69 3.24 -11.64 11.30
CA VAL A 69 4.47 -11.79 10.53
C VAL A 69 5.59 -12.27 11.43
N LYS A 70 6.35 -13.26 10.94
CA LYS A 70 7.55 -13.74 11.64
C LYS A 70 8.73 -12.81 11.38
N VAL A 71 9.29 -12.27 12.46
CA VAL A 71 10.50 -11.44 12.47
C VAL A 71 11.44 -12.04 13.51
N ASP A 72 12.66 -12.40 13.10
CA ASP A 72 13.68 -13.00 13.98
C ASP A 72 13.19 -14.25 14.75
N GLY A 73 12.27 -15.01 14.16
CA GLY A 73 11.67 -16.21 14.77
C GLY A 73 10.49 -15.93 15.70
N GLU A 74 10.21 -14.67 16.03
CA GLU A 74 9.06 -14.25 16.83
C GLU A 74 7.88 -13.85 15.93
N GLU A 75 6.66 -14.21 16.34
CA GLU A 75 5.46 -13.65 15.72
C GLU A 75 5.21 -12.24 16.22
N ARG A 76 5.02 -11.31 15.27
CA ARG A 76 4.66 -9.93 15.54
C ARG A 76 3.39 -9.59 14.78
N THR A 77 2.45 -8.97 15.46
CA THR A 77 1.27 -8.39 14.83
C THR A 77 1.62 -7.02 14.23
N GLY A 78 1.38 -6.88 12.93
CA GLY A 78 1.48 -5.65 12.17
C GLY A 78 0.14 -5.23 11.59
N LEU A 79 0.17 -4.20 10.76
CA LEU A 79 -0.96 -3.77 9.94
C LEU A 79 -0.73 -4.16 8.48
N SER A 80 -1.80 -4.62 7.85
CA SER A 80 -1.90 -4.77 6.41
C SER A 80 -2.83 -3.71 5.84
N PHE A 81 -2.51 -3.19 4.66
CA PHE A 81 -3.35 -2.29 3.90
C PHE A 81 -3.52 -2.88 2.51
N LYS A 82 -4.70 -3.44 2.22
CA LYS A 82 -5.02 -3.89 0.86
C LYS A 82 -5.51 -2.69 0.07
N VAL A 83 -4.79 -2.37 -1.00
CA VAL A 83 -5.04 -1.20 -1.83
C VAL A 83 -5.55 -1.65 -3.19
N TYR A 84 -6.62 -1.02 -3.64
CA TYR A 84 -7.31 -1.33 -4.88
C TYR A 84 -7.50 -0.04 -5.69
N LEU A 85 -7.57 -0.16 -7.00
CA LEU A 85 -8.05 0.94 -7.83
C LEU A 85 -9.57 1.06 -7.70
N ASN A 86 -10.06 2.29 -7.74
CA ASN A 86 -11.49 2.55 -7.86
C ASN A 86 -11.89 2.31 -9.32
N GLU A 87 -12.78 1.36 -9.55
CA GLU A 87 -13.42 1.21 -10.85
C GLU A 87 -14.41 2.36 -10.99
N GLY A 88 -13.97 3.48 -11.57
CA GLY A 88 -14.90 4.51 -11.99
C GLY A 88 -15.90 3.86 -12.93
N LYS A 89 -17.21 3.94 -12.60
CA LYS A 89 -18.25 3.82 -13.63
C LYS A 89 -17.81 4.77 -14.74
N GLN A 90 -17.52 4.23 -15.93
CA GLN A 90 -17.44 5.04 -17.12
C GLN A 90 -18.82 5.71 -17.22
N SER A 91 -18.88 6.99 -16.88
CA SER A 91 -20.06 7.80 -17.13
C SER A 91 -20.24 7.84 -18.65
N GLY A 92 -21.13 6.98 -19.15
CA GLY A 92 -21.76 7.17 -20.45
C GLY A 92 -22.74 8.32 -20.42
#